data_AF-A0A5S4V4B2-F1
#
_entry.id   AF-A0A5S4V4B2-F1
#
_cell.length_a   1.000
_cell.length_b   1.000
_cell.length_c   1.000
_cell.angle_alpha   90.00
_cell.angle_beta   90.00
_cell.angle_gamma   90.00
#
_symmetry.space_group_name_H-M   'P 1'
#
loop_
_entity.id
_entity.type
_entity.pdbx_description
1 polymer ?
#
loop_
_entity_poly.entity_id
_entity_poly.type
_entity_poly.pdbx_seq_one_letter_code
_entity_poly.pdbx_strand_id
1 'polypeptide(L)'
;MADGDEATLYVGVRQVDDGGQVPVSVVGGDAGTTWQVELADGTALGAVTVGEDGTGTSLVTIPTGTPSGVAELTATGGGGELSAVVSVAGHDAAAAGETAAAASDPLAAALGGGIAVLAAVMLAVVVTVVASVLARRRRRAPEGA
;
A
#
# COMPACT_ATOMS: atom_id res chain seq x y z
N MET A 1 34.78 -20.91 8.52
CA MET A 1 34.39 -19.62 7.94
C MET A 1 32.88 -19.64 7.92
N ALA A 2 32.25 -18.94 8.87
CA ALA A 2 30.82 -18.74 8.78
C ALA A 2 30.60 -17.84 7.55
N ASP A 3 29.74 -18.26 6.64
CA ASP A 3 29.04 -17.33 5.76
C ASP A 3 28.56 -16.20 6.67
N GLY A 4 29.13 -15.00 6.53
CA GLY A 4 28.54 -13.84 7.17
C GLY A 4 27.16 -13.70 6.58
N ASP A 5 26.12 -13.66 7.41
CA ASP A 5 24.77 -13.30 6.99
C ASP A 5 24.87 -12.11 6.03
N GLU A 6 24.56 -12.33 4.76
CA GLU A 6 24.64 -11.28 3.74
C GLU A 6 23.59 -10.23 4.11
N ALA A 7 24.04 -9.01 4.41
CA ALA A 7 23.13 -7.93 4.79
C ALA A 7 22.05 -7.77 3.72
N THR A 8 20.79 -7.69 4.13
CA THR A 8 19.66 -7.61 3.20
C THR A 8 18.77 -6.42 3.55
N LEU A 9 18.34 -5.68 2.53
CA LEU A 9 17.41 -4.56 2.65
C LEU A 9 15.96 -5.02 2.45
N TYR A 10 15.10 -4.68 3.41
CA TYR A 10 13.67 -4.97 3.38
C TYR A 10 12.86 -3.68 3.40
N VAL A 11 11.79 -3.67 2.61
CA VAL A 11 10.79 -2.60 2.60
C VAL A 11 9.52 -3.13 3.25
N GLY A 12 9.06 -2.47 4.31
CA GLY A 12 7.89 -2.93 5.08
C GLY A 12 6.55 -2.66 4.38
N VAL A 13 6.56 -1.97 3.24
CA VAL A 13 5.37 -1.70 2.42
C VAL A 13 5.64 -2.00 0.95
N ARG A 14 4.61 -2.47 0.25
CA ARG A 14 4.65 -2.70 -1.20
C ARG A 14 4.39 -1.44 -2.02
N GLN A 15 3.65 -0.50 -1.42
CA GLN A 15 3.18 0.72 -2.09
C GLN A 15 3.15 1.88 -1.11
N VAL A 16 3.48 3.08 -1.59
CA VAL A 16 3.49 4.33 -0.83
C VAL A 16 3.09 5.50 -1.74
N ASP A 17 2.38 6.48 -1.20
CA ASP A 17 2.09 7.73 -1.91
C ASP A 17 3.34 8.62 -2.02
N ASP A 18 3.38 9.55 -2.97
CA ASP A 18 4.41 10.57 -3.00
C ASP A 18 4.33 11.46 -1.75
N GLY A 19 5.47 11.79 -1.13
CA GLY A 19 5.49 12.41 0.20
C GLY A 19 5.23 11.44 1.37
N GLY A 20 4.94 10.16 1.09
CA GLY A 20 4.64 9.15 2.10
C GLY A 20 5.87 8.58 2.79
N GLN A 21 5.64 7.95 3.95
CA GLN A 21 6.70 7.30 4.73
C GLN A 21 6.78 5.81 4.44
N VAL A 22 8.00 5.32 4.28
CA VAL A 22 8.34 3.93 4.00
C VAL A 22 9.20 3.40 5.15
N PRO A 23 8.76 2.36 5.89
CA PRO A 23 9.63 1.66 6.80
C PRO A 23 10.62 0.80 6.00
N VAL A 24 11.90 1.00 6.25
CA VAL A 24 13.01 0.22 5.69
C VAL A 24 13.75 -0.50 6.82
N SER A 25 14.19 -1.73 6.58
CA SER A 25 14.94 -2.51 7.55
C SER A 25 16.15 -3.17 6.90
N VAL A 26 17.27 -3.19 7.61
CA VAL A 26 18.47 -3.94 7.23
C VAL A 26 18.62 -5.10 8.21
N VAL A 27 18.85 -6.31 7.70
CA VAL A 27 19.04 -7.53 8.50
C VAL A 27 20.35 -8.18 8.10
N GLY A 28 21.11 -8.69 9.06
CA GLY A 28 22.39 -9.37 8.82
C GLY A 28 23.60 -8.43 8.71
N GLY A 29 23.42 -7.13 8.97
CA GLY A 29 24.54 -6.18 8.98
C GLY A 29 25.35 -6.25 10.29
N ASP A 30 26.59 -5.77 10.25
CA ASP A 30 27.40 -5.60 11.46
C ASP A 30 26.80 -4.52 12.37
N ALA A 31 26.72 -4.81 13.67
CA ALA A 31 26.21 -3.86 14.67
C ALA A 31 26.97 -2.53 14.65
N GLY A 32 26.22 -1.42 14.70
CA GLY A 32 26.76 -0.06 14.61
C GLY A 32 27.01 0.42 13.18
N THR A 33 26.89 -0.45 12.16
CA THR A 33 26.98 -0.03 10.75
C THR A 33 25.80 0.84 10.38
N THR A 34 26.08 1.96 9.72
CA THR A 34 25.06 2.85 9.18
C THR A 34 24.99 2.72 7.66
N TRP A 35 23.78 2.47 7.16
CA TRP A 35 23.43 2.35 5.76
C TRP A 35 22.66 3.58 5.32
N GLN A 36 23.18 4.30 4.33
CA GLN A 36 22.49 5.45 3.73
C GLN A 36 21.52 4.96 2.68
N VAL A 37 20.26 5.35 2.79
CA VAL A 37 19.19 4.94 1.89
C VAL A 37 18.88 6.07 0.92
N GLU A 38 18.95 5.74 -0.36
CA GLU A 38 18.78 6.66 -1.48
C GLU A 38 17.80 6.04 -2.50
N LEU A 39 17.16 6.89 -3.30
CA LEU A 39 16.53 6.43 -4.54
C LEU A 39 17.60 6.18 -5.61
N ALA A 40 17.26 5.39 -6.62
CA ALA A 40 18.16 5.10 -7.75
C ALA A 40 18.64 6.35 -8.54
N ASP A 41 17.94 7.48 -8.45
CA ASP A 41 18.39 8.77 -9.02
C ASP A 41 19.41 9.51 -8.12
N GLY A 42 19.80 8.92 -6.98
CA GLY A 42 20.73 9.48 -6.00
C GLY A 42 20.08 10.41 -4.98
N THR A 43 18.75 10.45 -4.91
CA THR A 43 18.05 11.28 -3.92
C THR A 43 18.11 10.62 -2.55
N ALA A 44 18.78 11.27 -1.59
CA ALA A 44 18.91 10.78 -0.22
C ALA A 44 17.58 10.82 0.54
N LEU A 45 17.21 9.68 1.13
CA LEU A 45 15.95 9.51 1.87
C LEU A 45 16.15 9.43 3.38
N GLY A 46 17.31 8.95 3.83
CA GLY A 46 17.64 8.80 5.23
C GLY A 46 18.72 7.74 5.48
N ALA A 47 18.83 7.28 6.73
CA ALA A 47 19.79 6.27 7.12
C ALA A 47 19.17 5.22 8.04
N VAL A 48 19.74 4.02 8.01
CA VAL A 48 19.43 2.90 8.91
C VAL A 48 20.71 2.51 9.64
N THR A 49 20.69 2.54 10.97
CA THR A 49 21.79 2.02 11.78
C THR A 49 21.42 0.64 12.32
N VAL A 50 22.31 -0.33 12.12
CA VAL A 50 22.12 -1.70 12.60
C VAL A 50 22.38 -1.76 14.10
N GLY A 51 21.45 -2.33 14.85
CA GLY A 51 21.54 -2.58 16.29
C GLY A 51 22.42 -3.78 16.62
N GLU A 52 22.56 -4.06 17.93
CA GLU A 52 23.36 -5.20 18.42
C GLU A 52 22.78 -6.57 18.05
N ASP A 53 21.50 -6.62 17.67
CA ASP A 53 20.81 -7.82 17.21
C ASP A 53 21.04 -8.12 15.72
N GLY A 54 21.87 -7.33 15.03
CA GLY A 54 22.12 -7.47 13.60
C GLY A 54 20.99 -6.93 12.72
N THR A 55 20.05 -6.20 13.31
CA THR A 55 18.94 -5.57 12.57
C THR A 55 18.85 -4.08 12.83
N GLY A 56 18.45 -3.31 11.82
CA GLY A 56 18.16 -1.89 11.95
C GLY A 56 16.89 -1.55 11.21
N THR A 57 16.06 -0.68 11.77
CA THR A 57 14.83 -0.20 11.12
C THR A 57 14.78 1.32 11.17
N SER A 58 14.38 1.94 10.07
CA SER A 58 14.19 3.39 9.98
C SER A 58 12.98 3.72 9.10
N LEU A 59 12.41 4.90 9.32
CA LEU A 59 11.36 5.46 8.46
C LEU A 59 12.01 6.46 7.51
N VAL A 60 11.88 6.23 6.22
CA VAL A 60 12.33 7.14 5.17
C VAL A 60 11.13 7.78 4.49
N THR A 61 11.28 9.01 4.01
CA THR A 61 10.18 9.73 3.33
C THR A 61 10.46 9.79 1.84
N ILE A 62 9.51 9.35 1.02
CA ILE A 62 9.59 9.53 -0.43
C ILE A 62 9.33 11.00 -0.74
N PRO A 63 10.20 11.70 -1.48
CA PRO A 63 9.98 13.09 -1.84
C PRO A 63 8.66 13.29 -2.59
N THR A 64 8.03 14.45 -2.38
CA THR A 64 6.88 14.85 -3.19
C THR A 64 7.31 15.09 -4.63
N GLY A 65 6.51 14.65 -5.60
CA GLY A 65 6.85 14.74 -7.02
C GLY A 65 7.74 13.61 -7.54
N THR A 66 8.02 12.58 -6.74
CA THR A 66 8.57 11.32 -7.25
C THR A 66 7.61 10.73 -8.31
N PRO A 67 8.12 10.32 -9.49
CA PRO A 67 7.28 9.74 -10.53
C PRO A 67 6.53 8.50 -10.03
N SER A 68 5.28 8.35 -10.46
CA SER A 68 4.50 7.15 -10.18
C SER A 68 5.11 5.93 -10.87
N GLY A 69 5.18 4.79 -10.17
CA GLY A 69 5.68 3.54 -10.73
C GLY A 69 6.60 2.80 -9.76
N VAL A 70 7.41 1.88 -10.30
CA VAL A 70 8.40 1.15 -9.52
C VAL A 70 9.59 2.07 -9.25
N ALA A 71 9.88 2.30 -7.98
CA ALA A 71 11.06 2.99 -7.51
C ALA A 71 12.03 1.97 -6.88
N GLU A 72 13.30 2.10 -7.20
CA GLU A 72 14.37 1.33 -6.57
C GLU A 72 15.02 2.15 -5.46
N LEU A 73 15.21 1.49 -4.33
CA LEU A 73 15.84 1.98 -3.11
C LEU A 73 17.20 1.30 -3.01
N THR A 74 18.25 2.10 -2.89
CA THR A 74 19.61 1.63 -2.72
C THR A 74 20.08 2.01 -1.31
N ALA A 75 20.64 1.06 -0.58
CA ALA A 75 21.25 1.29 0.72
C ALA A 75 22.75 1.02 0.65
N THR A 76 23.55 2.04 0.92
CA THR A 76 25.03 1.97 0.84
C THR A 76 25.64 2.11 2.23
N GLY A 77 26.47 1.16 2.62
CA GLY A 77 27.02 1.06 3.98
C GLY A 77 27.85 -0.20 4.16
N GLY A 78 28.62 -0.30 5.25
CA GLY A 78 29.37 -1.54 5.57
C GLY A 78 30.36 -2.03 4.52
N GLY A 79 30.71 -1.21 3.51
CA GLY A 79 31.54 -1.62 2.38
C GLY A 79 30.79 -2.28 1.21
N GLY A 80 29.46 -2.27 1.21
CA GLY A 80 28.61 -2.83 0.16
C GLY A 80 27.40 -1.96 -0.19
N GLU A 81 26.59 -2.47 -1.11
CA GLU A 81 25.37 -1.85 -1.62
C GLU A 81 24.24 -2.88 -1.62
N LEU A 82 23.06 -2.49 -1.13
CA LEU A 82 21.86 -3.31 -1.08
C LEU A 82 20.75 -2.63 -1.87
N SER A 83 19.91 -3.40 -2.59
CA SER A 83 18.78 -2.87 -3.34
C SER A 83 17.46 -3.46 -2.90
N ALA A 84 16.40 -2.65 -2.92
CA ALA A 84 15.02 -3.11 -2.77
C ALA A 84 14.08 -2.25 -3.64
N VAL A 85 12.88 -2.74 -3.91
CA VAL A 85 11.90 -2.05 -4.76
C VAL A 85 10.63 -1.71 -3.99
N VAL A 86 10.05 -0.56 -4.31
CA VAL A 86 8.76 -0.10 -3.79
C VAL A 86 7.94 0.53 -4.92
N SER A 87 6.61 0.37 -4.87
CA SER A 87 5.74 1.06 -5.82
C SER A 87 5.31 2.42 -5.28
N VAL A 88 5.57 3.49 -6.02
CA VAL A 88 5.08 4.84 -5.72
C VAL A 88 3.72 5.01 -6.40
N ALA A 89 2.68 5.15 -5.59
CA ALA A 89 1.37 5.59 -6.03
C ALA A 89 1.52 7.04 -6.50
N GLY A 90 1.29 7.29 -7.79
CA GLY A 90 1.10 8.67 -8.24
C GLY A 90 -0.12 9.28 -7.56
N HIS A 91 -0.20 10.61 -7.59
CA HIS A 91 -1.37 11.35 -7.10
C HIS A 91 -2.72 10.90 -7.73
N ASP A 92 -2.68 10.13 -8.83
CA ASP A 92 -3.84 9.51 -9.50
C ASP A 92 -3.91 7.97 -9.39
N ALA A 93 -3.08 7.31 -8.56
CA ALA A 93 -3.09 5.86 -8.40
C ALA A 93 -4.19 5.38 -7.45
N ALA A 94 -5.44 5.74 -7.75
CA ALA A 94 -6.57 5.01 -7.21
C ALA A 94 -6.56 3.57 -7.76
N ALA A 95 -6.25 2.62 -6.87
CA ALA A 95 -6.49 1.18 -6.99
C ALA A 95 -5.82 0.43 -8.17
N ALA A 96 -4.56 0.04 -7.97
CA ALA A 96 -4.00 -1.16 -8.60
C ALA A 96 -3.60 -2.19 -7.52
N GLY A 97 -4.52 -2.47 -6.61
CA GLY A 97 -4.47 -3.67 -5.78
C GLY A 97 -5.64 -4.56 -6.17
N GLU A 98 -5.42 -5.46 -7.13
CA GLU A 98 -5.96 -6.83 -7.20
C GLU A 98 -5.60 -7.48 -8.56
N THR A 99 -4.35 -7.88 -8.78
CA THR A 99 -4.01 -8.81 -9.88
C THR A 99 -2.95 -9.81 -9.43
N ALA A 100 -3.33 -10.77 -8.58
CA ALA A 100 -2.65 -12.06 -8.48
C ALA A 100 -3.46 -13.08 -7.66
N ALA A 101 -4.46 -13.71 -8.28
CA ALA A 101 -4.79 -15.13 -8.12
C ALA A 101 -5.99 -15.50 -9.01
N ALA A 102 -5.81 -15.43 -10.33
CA ALA A 102 -6.61 -16.25 -11.24
C ALA A 102 -6.08 -17.70 -11.15
N ALA A 103 -6.37 -18.35 -10.02
CA ALA A 103 -6.26 -19.80 -9.91
C ALA A 103 -7.53 -20.40 -10.53
N SER A 104 -7.32 -21.15 -11.60
CA SER A 104 -8.33 -21.81 -12.41
C SER A 104 -9.08 -22.88 -11.60
N ASP A 105 -10.26 -22.55 -11.08
CA ASP A 105 -11.19 -23.53 -10.53
C ASP A 105 -12.54 -23.43 -11.26
N PRO A 106 -12.77 -24.21 -12.34
CA PRO A 106 -14.06 -24.21 -13.03
C PRO A 106 -15.20 -24.81 -12.20
N LEU A 107 -14.93 -25.31 -10.98
CA LEU A 107 -15.92 -25.91 -10.09
C LEU A 107 -16.46 -24.95 -9.02
N ALA A 108 -15.86 -23.77 -8.84
CA ALA A 108 -16.32 -22.74 -7.89
C ALA A 108 -17.42 -21.81 -8.47
N ALA A 109 -17.66 -21.87 -9.78
CA ALA A 109 -18.71 -21.10 -10.46
C ALA A 109 -20.14 -21.60 -10.17
N ALA A 110 -20.30 -22.75 -9.51
CA ALA A 110 -21.60 -23.38 -9.35
C ALA A 110 -22.36 -23.02 -8.06
N LEU A 111 -21.69 -22.57 -6.97
CA LEU A 111 -22.37 -22.44 -5.66
C LEU A 111 -21.86 -21.30 -4.74
N GLY A 112 -21.19 -20.26 -5.27
CA GLY A 112 -20.52 -19.23 -4.44
C GLY A 112 -21.09 -17.80 -4.49
N GLY A 113 -22.22 -17.56 -5.14
CA GLY A 113 -22.81 -16.22 -5.32
C GLY A 113 -23.50 -15.62 -4.09
N GLY A 114 -22.93 -15.76 -2.89
CA GLY A 114 -23.66 -15.60 -1.62
C GLY A 114 -23.49 -14.30 -0.83
N ILE A 115 -22.41 -13.52 -0.97
CA ILE A 115 -22.09 -12.49 0.06
C ILE A 115 -21.60 -11.13 -0.48
N ALA A 116 -21.85 -10.82 -1.76
CA ALA A 116 -21.53 -9.50 -2.32
C ALA A 116 -22.77 -8.61 -2.59
N VAL A 117 -23.99 -9.08 -2.33
CA VAL A 117 -25.23 -8.35 -2.66
C VAL A 117 -25.89 -7.68 -1.45
N LEU A 118 -25.50 -8.02 -0.21
CA LEU A 118 -26.22 -7.56 0.98
C LEU A 118 -25.99 -6.10 1.39
N ALA A 119 -24.97 -5.42 0.87
CA ALA A 119 -24.77 -3.99 1.13
C ALA A 119 -25.55 -3.09 0.14
N ALA A 120 -25.77 -3.54 -1.10
CA ALA A 120 -26.44 -2.74 -2.13
C ALA A 120 -27.98 -2.75 -2.00
N VAL A 121 -28.55 -3.85 -1.49
CA VAL A 121 -30.02 -3.99 -1.38
C VAL A 121 -30.60 -3.16 -0.23
N MET A 122 -29.89 -3.02 0.90
CA MET A 122 -30.36 -2.19 2.02
C MET A 122 -30.43 -0.69 1.67
N LEU A 123 -29.45 -0.18 0.92
CA LEU A 123 -29.46 1.23 0.51
C LEU A 123 -30.55 1.51 -0.54
N ALA A 124 -30.77 0.58 -1.48
CA ALA A 124 -31.82 0.71 -2.49
C ALA A 124 -33.23 0.67 -1.88
N VAL A 125 -33.48 -0.17 -0.88
CA VAL A 125 -34.79 -0.24 -0.19
C VAL A 125 -35.06 1.04 0.61
N VAL A 126 -34.07 1.58 1.34
CA VAL A 126 -34.24 2.82 2.11
C VAL A 126 -34.52 4.02 1.20
N VAL A 127 -33.79 4.17 0.08
CA VAL A 127 -34.03 5.26 -0.89
C VAL A 127 -35.42 5.15 -1.52
N THR A 128 -35.85 3.94 -1.86
CA THR A 128 -37.17 3.72 -2.49
C THR A 128 -38.32 4.00 -1.51
N VAL A 129 -38.18 3.65 -0.23
CA VAL A 129 -39.17 3.93 0.82
C VAL A 129 -39.23 5.43 1.13
N VAL A 130 -38.09 6.11 1.24
CA VAL A 130 -38.05 7.56 1.50
C VAL A 130 -38.64 8.35 0.32
N ALA A 131 -38.28 8.00 -0.92
CA ALA A 131 -38.82 8.64 -2.12
C ALA A 131 -40.34 8.43 -2.26
N SER A 132 -40.85 7.23 -1.95
CA SER A 132 -42.28 6.94 -2.03
C SER A 132 -43.10 7.63 -0.92
N VAL A 133 -42.55 7.82 0.28
CA VAL A 133 -43.19 8.59 1.37
C VAL A 133 -43.24 10.09 1.05
N LEU A 134 -42.15 10.66 0.50
CA LEU A 134 -42.10 12.06 0.05
C LEU A 134 -43.03 12.33 -1.13
N ALA A 135 -43.09 11.42 -2.11
CA ALA A 135 -44.00 11.52 -3.25
C ALA A 135 -45.48 11.42 -2.82
N ARG A 136 -45.81 10.55 -1.85
CA ARG A 136 -47.16 10.46 -1.28
C ARG A 136 -47.55 11.69 -0.46
N ARG A 137 -46.60 12.30 0.28
CA ARG A 137 -46.86 13.56 1.01
C ARG A 137 -47.14 14.72 0.06
N ARG A 138 -46.39 14.85 -1.04
CA ARG A 138 -46.61 15.92 -2.02
C ARG A 138 -47.91 15.75 -2.82
N ARG A 139 -48.36 14.52 -3.03
CA ARG A 139 -49.67 14.22 -3.66
C ARG A 139 -50.86 14.33 -2.70
N ARG A 140 -50.63 14.57 -1.40
CA ARG A 140 -51.66 14.84 -0.38
C ARG A 140 -51.83 16.33 -0.07
N ALA A 141 -51.28 17.22 -0.90
CA ALA A 141 -51.72 18.61 -0.96
C ALA A 141 -52.57 18.80 -2.24
N PRO A 142 -53.86 18.44 -2.23
CA PRO A 142 -54.82 19.08 -3.11
C PRO A 142 -55.05 20.52 -2.62
N GLU A 143 -55.10 21.45 -3.56
CA GLU A 143 -55.71 22.76 -3.38
C GLU A 143 -57.06 22.66 -2.66
N GLY A 144 -57.32 23.59 -1.73
CA GLY A 144 -58.65 23.73 -1.14
C GLY A 144 -58.72 24.50 0.19
N ALA A 145 -58.28 25.77 0.20
CA ALA A 145 -58.92 26.90 0.88
C ALA A 145 -58.10 28.17 0.65
#